data_AF-A0A7I2V4U0-F1
#
_entry.id   AF-A0A7I2V4U0-F1
#
_cell.length_a   1.000
_cell.length_b   1.000
_cell.length_c   1.000
_cell.angle_alpha   90.00
_cell.angle_beta   90.00
_cell.angle_gamma   90.00
#
_symmetry.space_group_name_H-M   'P 1'
#
loop_
_entity.id
_entity.type
_entity.pdbx_description
1 polymer ?
#
loop_
_entity_poly.entity_id
_entity_poly.type
_entity_poly.pdbx_seq_one_letter_code
_entity_poly.pdbx_strand_id
1 'polypeptide(L)'
;MSSAFQASLEGGLARITQGQPLEVAFGSQVTLRNVFGKPVPCWLHSHQDTYPMIYENGRGSSHQQQVTCYPFKDVNNWWIVKDPRRHQLVVSSPPRPVRHGDMVQLVHGMTTRSLNTHDVAAPLSPHSQ
;
A
#
# COMPACT_ATOMS: atom_id res chain seq x y z
N MET A 1 -8.50 -3.93 19.25
CA MET A 1 -9.83 -3.62 18.65
C MET A 1 -9.73 -3.59 17.14
N SER A 2 -10.71 -4.14 16.43
CA SER A 2 -10.72 -4.19 14.95
C SER A 2 -11.03 -2.82 14.31
N SER A 3 -10.66 -2.62 13.04
CA SER A 3 -11.01 -1.40 12.29
C SER A 3 -12.53 -1.24 12.16
N ALA A 4 -13.26 -2.32 11.87
CA ALA A 4 -14.70 -2.28 11.70
C ALA A 4 -15.42 -1.77 12.95
N PHE A 5 -14.99 -2.24 14.13
CA PHE A 5 -15.52 -1.75 15.40
C PHE A 5 -15.15 -0.27 15.64
N GLN A 6 -13.91 0.13 15.37
CA GLN A 6 -13.51 1.53 15.51
C GLN A 6 -14.28 2.49 14.57
N ALA A 7 -14.71 1.99 13.41
CA ALA A 7 -15.51 2.74 12.45
C ALA A 7 -17.00 2.88 12.85
N SER A 8 -17.48 2.07 13.79
CA SER A 8 -18.85 2.17 14.34
C SER A 8 -18.95 3.06 15.58
N LEU A 9 -17.83 3.55 16.12
CA LEU A 9 -17.80 4.44 17.29
C LEU A 9 -17.96 5.90 16.87
N GLU A 10 -18.33 6.78 17.80
CA GLU A 10 -18.29 8.22 17.53
C GLU A 10 -16.86 8.76 17.62
N GLY A 11 -16.46 9.58 16.65
CA GLY A 11 -15.12 10.15 16.55
C GLY A 11 -14.08 9.17 15.98
N GLY A 12 -12.79 9.42 16.25
CA GLY A 12 -11.70 8.51 15.88
C GLY A 12 -11.68 8.09 14.40
N LEU A 13 -11.72 6.78 14.15
CA LEU A 13 -11.72 6.21 12.80
C LEU A 13 -13.01 6.49 12.04
N ALA A 14 -14.17 6.47 12.71
CA ALA A 14 -15.46 6.68 12.07
C ALA A 14 -15.56 8.03 11.37
N ARG A 15 -14.99 9.10 11.96
CA ARG A 15 -14.96 10.44 11.34
C ARG A 15 -14.17 10.48 10.02
N ILE A 16 -13.21 9.57 9.83
CA ILE A 16 -12.37 9.50 8.63
C ILE A 16 -13.02 8.57 7.58
N THR A 17 -13.74 7.55 8.03
CA THR A 17 -14.39 6.56 7.16
C THR A 17 -15.82 6.93 6.79
N GLN A 18 -16.41 7.96 7.43
CA GLN A 18 -17.77 8.42 7.15
C GLN A 18 -17.90 8.88 5.68
N GLY A 19 -18.85 8.29 4.96
CA GLY A 19 -19.08 8.59 3.55
C GLY A 19 -18.05 8.00 2.58
N GLN A 20 -17.12 7.15 3.05
CA GLN A 20 -16.24 6.42 2.14
C GLN A 20 -17.04 5.44 1.28
N PRO A 21 -16.69 5.30 -0.01
CA PRO A 21 -17.29 4.28 -0.87
C PRO A 21 -17.12 2.87 -0.27
N LEU A 22 -18.20 2.09 -0.32
CA LEU A 22 -18.18 0.69 0.14
C LEU A 22 -17.42 -0.22 -0.84
N GLU A 23 -17.45 0.11 -2.13
CA GLU A 23 -16.77 -0.64 -3.17
C GLU A 23 -15.45 0.04 -3.58
N VAL A 24 -14.40 -0.77 -3.73
CA VAL A 24 -13.13 -0.33 -4.33
C VAL A 24 -13.23 -0.45 -5.84
N ALA A 25 -12.82 0.59 -6.55
CA ALA A 25 -12.82 0.65 -8.01
C ALA A 25 -11.41 0.91 -8.56
N PHE A 26 -11.21 0.64 -9.84
CA PHE A 26 -10.00 1.08 -10.53
C PHE A 26 -9.93 2.61 -10.53
N GLY A 27 -8.80 3.15 -10.06
CA GLY A 27 -8.59 4.56 -9.80
C GLY A 27 -8.85 4.98 -8.34
N SER A 28 -9.39 4.09 -7.49
CA SER A 28 -9.57 4.39 -6.07
C SER A 28 -8.24 4.65 -5.37
N GLN A 29 -8.22 5.67 -4.52
CA GLN A 29 -7.17 5.91 -3.54
C GLN A 29 -7.51 5.16 -2.25
N VAL A 30 -6.58 4.35 -1.76
CA VAL A 30 -6.78 3.46 -0.61
C VAL A 30 -5.59 3.52 0.34
N THR A 31 -5.81 3.12 1.58
CA THR A 31 -4.73 2.71 2.49
C THR A 31 -4.91 1.24 2.82
N LEU A 32 -3.82 0.47 2.81
CA LEU A 32 -3.86 -0.97 3.07
C LEU A 32 -3.29 -1.24 4.46
N ARG A 33 -4.04 -1.94 5.32
CA ARG A 33 -3.63 -2.26 6.69
C ARG A 33 -3.42 -3.75 6.84
N ASN A 34 -2.28 -4.16 7.40
CA ASN A 34 -2.04 -5.56 7.74
C ASN A 34 -2.93 -5.98 8.93
N VAL A 35 -3.70 -7.05 8.75
CA VAL A 35 -4.61 -7.60 9.79
C VAL A 35 -3.90 -8.53 10.79
N PHE A 36 -2.75 -9.08 10.43
CA PHE A 36 -1.96 -10.01 11.23
C PHE A 36 -0.71 -9.38 11.86
N GLY A 37 -0.45 -8.09 11.62
CA GLY A 37 0.65 -7.35 12.24
C GLY A 37 0.49 -7.30 13.76
N LYS A 38 1.13 -8.24 14.46
CA LYS A 38 1.25 -8.24 15.92
C LYS A 38 2.69 -7.90 16.29
N PRO A 39 2.94 -7.10 17.34
CA PRO A 39 1.96 -6.53 18.28
C PRO A 39 1.27 -5.25 17.79
N VAL A 40 1.82 -4.55 16.79
CA VAL A 40 1.31 -3.25 16.32
C VAL A 40 0.79 -3.38 14.89
N PRO A 41 -0.48 -2.97 14.63
CA PRO A 41 -0.98 -2.90 13.28
C PRO A 41 -0.19 -1.86 12.48
N CYS A 42 0.01 -2.11 11.20
CA CYS A 42 0.73 -1.18 10.33
C CYS A 42 0.10 -1.12 8.94
N TRP A 43 0.36 -0.02 8.25
CA TRP A 43 -0.11 0.27 6.90
C TRP A 43 1.02 0.06 5.90
N LEU A 44 0.66 -0.38 4.70
CA LEU A 44 1.58 -0.38 3.55
C LEU A 44 2.02 1.07 3.29
N HIS A 45 3.31 1.30 3.37
CA HIS A 45 3.89 2.63 3.42
C HIS A 45 5.09 2.74 2.48
N SER A 46 5.32 3.91 1.91
CA SER A 46 6.54 4.20 1.15
C SER A 46 6.91 5.68 1.24
N HIS A 47 8.20 6.00 1.16
CA HIS A 47 8.73 7.36 1.26
C HIS A 47 9.92 7.50 0.29
N GLN A 48 10.48 8.70 0.13
CA GLN A 48 11.46 8.97 -0.94
C GLN A 48 12.78 8.22 -0.81
N ASP A 49 13.12 7.72 0.38
CA ASP A 49 14.36 6.98 0.61
C ASP A 49 14.39 5.64 -0.13
N THR A 50 15.61 5.24 -0.50
CA THR A 50 15.90 3.98 -1.20
C THR A 50 16.61 3.00 -0.27
N TYR A 51 16.56 1.71 -0.59
CA TYR A 51 17.42 0.74 0.07
C TYR A 51 18.90 1.09 -0.18
N PRO A 52 19.82 0.82 0.77
CA PRO A 52 21.25 1.09 0.55
C PRO A 52 21.79 0.23 -0.59
N MET A 53 22.78 0.70 -1.35
CA MET A 53 23.37 -0.11 -2.45
C MET A 53 23.87 -1.48 -1.96
N ILE A 54 24.44 -1.50 -0.77
CA ILE A 54 25.02 -2.68 -0.12
C ILE A 54 24.51 -2.70 1.33
N TYR A 55 24.00 -3.84 1.78
CA TYR A 55 23.62 -4.06 3.18
C TYR A 55 24.85 -4.27 4.06
N GLU A 56 24.72 -4.12 5.38
CA GLU A 56 25.84 -4.28 6.33
C GLU A 56 26.57 -5.62 6.22
N ASN A 57 25.87 -6.68 5.80
CA ASN A 57 26.45 -8.01 5.60
C ASN A 57 27.08 -8.23 4.21
N GLY A 58 27.31 -7.16 3.44
CA GLY A 58 27.99 -7.20 2.15
C GLY A 58 27.12 -7.62 0.96
N ARG A 59 25.86 -8.01 1.17
CA ARG A 59 24.93 -8.32 0.07
C ARG A 59 24.52 -7.06 -0.67
N GLY A 60 24.43 -7.15 -2.01
CA GLY A 60 23.85 -6.08 -2.83
C GLY A 60 22.34 -5.95 -2.60
N SER A 61 21.83 -4.73 -2.75
CA SER A 61 20.39 -4.46 -2.82
C SER A 61 20.00 -3.92 -4.19
N SER A 62 18.71 -3.74 -4.41
CA SER A 62 18.17 -3.13 -5.63
C SER A 62 18.37 -1.62 -5.73
N HIS A 63 18.69 -0.96 -4.61
CA HIS A 63 18.75 0.51 -4.50
C HIS A 63 17.48 1.21 -5.02
N GLN A 64 16.34 0.51 -4.96
CA GLN A 64 15.03 1.05 -5.29
C GLN A 64 14.35 1.66 -4.07
N GLN A 65 13.24 2.36 -4.29
CA GLN A 65 12.45 3.00 -3.25
C GLN A 65 12.02 1.98 -2.18
N GLN A 66 12.13 2.36 -0.91
CA GLN A 66 11.71 1.51 0.19
C GLN A 66 10.18 1.41 0.27
N VAL A 67 9.71 0.20 0.56
CA VAL A 67 8.33 -0.06 0.95
C VAL A 67 8.36 -0.77 2.30
N THR A 68 7.62 -0.24 3.27
CA THR A 68 7.66 -0.70 4.66
C THR A 68 6.25 -0.84 5.24
N CYS A 69 6.19 -1.25 6.51
CA CYS A 69 4.96 -1.27 7.29
C CYS A 69 5.04 -0.21 8.38
N TYR A 70 4.26 0.86 8.27
CA TYR A 70 4.30 2.00 9.19
C TYR A 70 3.10 2.01 10.15
N PRO A 71 3.28 2.23 11.47
CA PRO A 71 2.22 2.04 12.46
C PRO A 71 1.31 3.25 12.69
N PHE A 72 1.49 4.36 11.97
CA PHE A 72 0.67 5.56 12.13
C PHE A 72 -0.03 5.96 10.83
N LYS A 73 -1.08 6.79 10.95
CA LYS A 73 -1.76 7.38 9.79
C LYS A 73 -0.86 8.44 9.17
N ASP A 74 -0.58 8.32 7.88
CA ASP A 74 0.34 9.17 7.15
C ASP A 74 -0.13 9.33 5.70
N VAL A 75 0.23 10.44 5.05
CA VAL A 75 -0.04 10.66 3.63
C VAL A 75 0.75 9.69 2.73
N ASN A 76 1.87 9.19 3.22
CA ASN A 76 2.70 8.17 2.59
C ASN A 76 2.12 6.74 2.70
N ASN A 77 0.92 6.58 3.27
CA ASN A 77 0.20 5.31 3.28
C ASN A 77 -0.79 5.19 2.11
N TRP A 78 -0.94 6.21 1.26
CA TRP A 78 -1.91 6.23 0.17
C TRP A 78 -1.39 5.51 -1.08
N TRP A 79 -2.23 4.64 -1.62
CA TRP A 79 -1.99 3.87 -2.84
C TRP A 79 -3.17 4.02 -3.80
N ILE A 80 -2.90 4.01 -5.10
CA ILE A 80 -3.91 4.02 -6.15
C ILE A 80 -4.04 2.60 -6.72
N VAL A 81 -5.26 2.09 -6.80
CA VAL A 81 -5.55 0.81 -7.43
C VAL A 81 -5.67 1.00 -8.94
N LYS A 82 -4.63 0.63 -9.69
CA LYS A 82 -4.53 0.85 -11.14
C LYS A 82 -4.80 -0.45 -11.91
N ASP A 83 -5.44 -0.31 -13.07
CA ASP A 83 -5.55 -1.40 -14.05
C ASP A 83 -4.20 -1.56 -14.78
N PRO A 84 -3.51 -2.70 -14.67
CA PRO A 84 -2.21 -2.90 -15.30
C PRO A 84 -2.28 -2.84 -16.84
N ARG A 85 -3.46 -3.05 -17.44
CA ARG A 85 -3.65 -3.01 -18.90
C ARG A 85 -3.79 -1.58 -19.43
N ARG A 86 -3.92 -0.59 -18.55
CA ARG A 86 -4.05 0.83 -18.92
C ARG A 86 -2.78 1.58 -18.55
N HIS A 87 -2.30 2.42 -19.47
CA HIS A 87 -1.13 3.25 -19.23
C HIS A 87 -1.44 4.40 -18.29
N GLN A 88 -2.57 5.07 -18.50
CA GLN A 88 -2.98 6.23 -17.72
C GLN A 88 -3.71 5.83 -16.43
N LEU A 89 -3.55 6.65 -15.39
CA LEU A 89 -4.31 6.57 -14.13
C LEU A 89 -5.70 7.19 -14.36
N VAL A 90 -6.58 6.48 -15.07
CA VAL A 90 -7.92 6.97 -15.42
C VAL A 90 -8.98 6.39 -14.52
N VAL A 91 -9.83 7.26 -13.97
CA VAL A 91 -11.09 6.88 -13.32
C VAL A 91 -12.16 6.75 -14.41
N SER A 92 -12.90 5.65 -14.40
CA SER A 92 -14.01 5.45 -15.34
C SER A 92 -15.29 6.11 -14.82
N SER A 93 -16.19 6.52 -15.71
CA SER A 93 -17.55 6.96 -15.36
C SER A 93 -18.56 6.11 -16.14
N PRO A 94 -19.34 5.23 -15.47
CA PRO A 94 -19.32 4.97 -14.03
C PRO A 94 -18.02 4.29 -13.55
N PRO A 95 -17.68 4.38 -12.25
CA PRO A 95 -16.51 3.69 -11.68
C PRO A 95 -16.61 2.18 -11.93
N ARG A 96 -15.50 1.58 -12.36
CA ARG A 96 -15.43 0.13 -12.57
C ARG A 96 -14.93 -0.55 -11.30
N PRO A 97 -15.77 -1.34 -10.61
CA PRO A 97 -15.39 -2.00 -9.36
C PRO A 97 -14.29 -3.04 -9.62
N VAL A 98 -13.40 -3.19 -8.64
CA VAL A 98 -12.41 -4.27 -8.58
C VAL A 98 -13.08 -5.50 -8.03
N ARG A 99 -12.98 -6.62 -8.73
CA ARG A 99 -13.58 -7.89 -8.33
C ARG A 99 -12.53 -8.93 -7.96
N HIS A 100 -12.98 -9.96 -7.26
CA HIS A 100 -12.13 -11.10 -6.95
C HIS A 100 -11.58 -11.72 -8.25
N GLY A 101 -10.27 -11.99 -8.28
CA GLY A 101 -9.56 -12.49 -9.46
C GLY A 101 -9.02 -11.40 -10.38
N ASP A 102 -9.39 -10.13 -10.18
CA ASP A 102 -8.81 -9.03 -10.96
C ASP A 102 -7.34 -8.82 -10.61
N MET A 103 -6.52 -8.62 -11.65
CA MET A 103 -5.15 -8.16 -11.49
C MET A 103 -5.12 -6.64 -11.31
N VAL A 104 -4.44 -6.19 -10.27
CA VAL A 104 -4.27 -4.76 -9.96
C VAL A 104 -2.79 -4.42 -9.86
N GLN A 105 -2.47 -3.18 -10.19
CA GLN A 105 -1.18 -2.56 -9.88
C GLN A 105 -1.40 -1.53 -8.77
N LEU A 106 -0.61 -1.58 -7.71
CA LEU A 106 -0.64 -0.56 -6.66
C LEU A 106 0.40 0.52 -6.99
N VAL A 107 -0.04 1.77 -7.10
CA VAL A 107 0.83 2.91 -7.37
C VAL A 107 0.85 3.81 -6.13
N HIS A 108 2.03 4.10 -5.61
CA HIS A 108 2.17 4.95 -4.43
C HIS A 108 1.72 6.37 -4.74
N GLY A 109 0.82 6.93 -3.92
CA GLY A 109 0.17 8.22 -4.20
C GLY A 109 1.14 9.39 -4.21
N MET A 110 2.14 9.38 -3.32
CA MET A 110 3.08 10.51 -3.17
C MET A 110 4.26 10.45 -4.13
N THR A 111 4.74 9.26 -4.50
CA THR A 111 5.95 9.12 -5.34
C THR A 111 5.67 8.58 -6.74
N THR A 112 4.43 8.20 -7.04
CA THR A 112 3.99 7.63 -8.34
C THR A 112 4.71 6.34 -8.76
N ARG A 113 5.54 5.77 -7.88
CA ARG A 113 6.18 4.47 -8.11
C ARG A 113 5.20 3.34 -7.92
N SER A 114 5.36 2.29 -8.71
CA SER A 114 4.56 1.07 -8.57
C SER A 114 5.15 0.18 -7.49
N LEU A 115 4.28 -0.47 -6.71
CA LEU A 115 4.69 -1.57 -5.85
C LEU A 115 5.27 -2.69 -6.71
N ASN A 116 6.45 -3.17 -6.34
CA ASN A 116 7.11 -4.25 -7.05
C ASN A 116 7.84 -5.19 -6.08
N THR A 117 8.08 -6.41 -6.57
CA THR A 117 9.11 -7.33 -6.08
C THR A 117 9.96 -7.71 -7.29
N HIS A 118 11.15 -8.24 -7.05
CA HIS A 118 12.13 -8.60 -8.07
C HIS A 118 13.12 -9.60 -7.47
N ASP A 119 13.96 -10.21 -8.32
CA ASP A 119 14.89 -11.27 -7.90
C ASP A 119 16.13 -10.69 -7.17
N VAL A 120 15.90 -10.07 -6.02
CA VAL A 120 16.90 -9.60 -5.07
C VAL A 120 16.44 -10.02 -3.68
N ALA A 121 17.36 -10.59 -2.90
CA ALA A 121 17.08 -11.03 -1.55
C ALA A 121 16.55 -9.88 -0.65
N ALA A 122 15.50 -10.16 0.12
CA ALA A 122 14.91 -9.18 1.03
C ALA A 122 15.93 -8.70 2.09
N PRO A 123 15.76 -7.47 2.60
CA PRO A 123 16.74 -6.85 3.50
C PRO A 123 17.05 -7.68 4.74
N LEU A 124 16.03 -8.17 5.45
CA LEU A 124 16.16 -8.90 6.72
C LEU A 124 15.87 -10.40 6.62
N SER A 125 15.28 -10.86 5.52
CA SER A 125 14.93 -12.27 5.30
C SER A 125 15.54 -12.73 3.97
N PRO A 126 16.84 -13.06 3.93
CA PRO A 126 17.59 -13.25 2.68
C PRO A 126 17.07 -14.36 1.76
N HIS A 127 16.25 -15.26 2.30
CA HIS A 127 15.65 -16.39 1.58
C HIS A 127 14.29 -16.06 0.95
N SER A 128 13.84 -14.80 1.08
CA SER A 128 12.58 -14.29 0.52
C SER A 128 12.88 -13.13 -0.45
N GLN A 129 11.97 -12.93 -1.40
CA GLN A 129 11.90 -11.76 -2.30
C GLN A 129 10.81 -10.79 -1.85
#